data_AF-A0A0M9WU86-F1
#
_entry.id   AF-A0A0M9WU86-F1
#
_cell.length_a   1.000
_cell.length_b   1.000
_cell.length_c   1.000
_cell.angle_alpha   90.00
_cell.angle_beta   90.00
_cell.angle_gamma   90.00
#
_symmetry.space_group_name_H-M   'P 1'
#
loop_
_entity.id
_entity.type
_entity.pdbx_description
1 polymer ?
#
loop_
_entity_poly.entity_id
_entity_poly.type
_entity_poly.pdbx_seq_one_letter_code
_entity_poly.pdbx_strand_id
1 'polypeptide(L)'
;MLCAKAKRQQQCFICAKAKRQQQYFNCAKAKRQQQCFICAKAKRQQQCFICAKAKRQQQCFICAKAKRQQQCFICAKAKRQQQCFICAKAKRQQQCFICAKAKRQQQCFICAKAKRQQQCFICAKAKRQQQCFICAKAKRQQQCFICAKAKRQQQCFICAKAKRQQQCFICAKAKRQQQCFICAKAKRQQQCFICAKAKRQQQCFICAKAKRQQQCFICAKAKRQQQCFICAKAKRQQQYFTCAKAKRQQQCFTCAKAKRQQQYFTCAKAKRQQQCFICAKAKRQQQSAQSEQKTTCYGDEPD
;
A
#
# COMPACT_ATOMS: atom_id res chain seq x y z
N MET A 1 46.08 26.21 -32.20
CA MET A 1 45.43 26.32 -33.53
C MET A 1 43.92 26.55 -33.37
N LEU A 2 43.46 27.79 -33.58
CA LEU A 2 42.05 28.18 -33.64
C LEU A 2 41.52 27.94 -35.07
N CYS A 3 40.46 27.16 -35.24
CA CYS A 3 39.91 26.88 -36.58
C CYS A 3 38.42 27.25 -36.65
N ALA A 4 38.07 28.26 -37.47
CA ALA A 4 36.69 28.70 -37.63
C ALA A 4 35.78 27.61 -38.24
N LYS A 5 36.29 26.81 -39.18
CA LYS A 5 35.56 25.73 -39.86
C LYS A 5 36.48 24.57 -40.17
N ALA A 6 36.23 23.43 -39.55
CA ALA A 6 37.08 22.26 -39.73
C ALA A 6 36.28 21.13 -40.44
N LYS A 7 36.71 20.76 -41.66
CA LYS A 7 36.02 19.77 -42.52
C LYS A 7 36.49 18.34 -42.25
N ARG A 8 37.81 18.10 -42.17
CA ARG A 8 38.50 16.83 -41.86
C ARG A 8 39.88 17.16 -41.26
N GLN A 9 40.07 16.96 -39.96
CA GLN A 9 41.36 17.05 -39.27
C GLN A 9 41.34 16.07 -38.09
N GLN A 10 42.50 15.55 -37.70
CA GLN A 10 42.64 14.60 -36.59
C GLN A 10 42.47 15.31 -35.24
N GLN A 11 43.04 16.51 -35.06
CA GLN A 11 43.02 17.26 -33.80
C GLN A 11 42.81 18.77 -34.01
N CYS A 12 42.04 19.41 -33.12
CA CYS A 12 41.86 20.87 -33.04
C CYS A 12 41.59 21.28 -31.60
N PHE A 13 42.15 22.39 -31.11
CA PHE A 13 41.87 22.83 -29.74
C PHE A 13 40.50 23.53 -29.62
N ILE A 14 40.20 24.46 -30.54
CA ILE A 14 38.95 25.26 -30.52
C ILE A 14 38.39 25.32 -31.94
N CYS A 15 37.11 24.94 -32.11
CA CYS A 15 36.44 25.03 -33.41
C CYS A 15 34.99 25.55 -33.32
N ALA A 16 34.64 26.55 -34.15
CA ALA A 16 33.26 27.04 -34.18
C ALA A 16 32.30 26.06 -34.90
N LYS A 17 32.73 25.41 -35.99
CA LYS A 17 31.90 24.44 -36.75
C LYS A 17 32.72 23.26 -37.27
N ALA A 18 32.40 22.06 -36.79
CA ALA A 18 33.02 20.79 -37.21
C ALA A 18 32.05 19.87 -37.97
N LYS A 19 32.48 19.31 -39.12
CA LYS A 19 31.66 18.38 -39.94
C LYS A 19 31.92 16.89 -39.64
N ARG A 20 33.16 16.40 -39.71
CA ARG A 20 33.59 15.01 -39.44
C ARG A 20 35.03 14.99 -38.92
N GLN A 21 35.24 14.69 -37.64
CA GLN A 21 36.57 14.77 -37.03
C GLN A 21 36.68 13.92 -35.75
N GLN A 22 37.92 13.55 -35.39
CA GLN A 22 38.23 12.61 -34.30
C GLN A 22 38.24 13.28 -32.91
N GLN A 23 39.03 14.35 -32.67
CA GLN A 23 39.20 14.93 -31.32
C GLN A 23 39.27 16.48 -31.28
N TYR A 24 38.62 17.12 -30.29
CA TYR A 24 38.79 18.54 -29.92
C TYR A 24 38.49 18.83 -28.45
N PHE A 25 39.05 19.93 -27.94
CA PHE A 25 38.72 20.44 -26.62
C PHE A 25 37.36 21.17 -26.65
N ASN A 26 37.22 22.26 -27.42
CA ASN A 26 36.00 23.10 -27.42
C ASN A 26 35.35 23.21 -28.81
N CYS A 27 34.05 22.92 -28.91
CA CYS A 27 33.28 23.06 -30.15
C CYS A 27 31.92 23.75 -29.98
N ALA A 28 31.63 24.78 -30.78
CA ALA A 28 30.31 25.42 -30.74
C ALA A 28 29.23 24.59 -31.48
N LYS A 29 29.53 24.04 -32.66
CA LYS A 29 28.58 23.24 -33.46
C LYS A 29 29.23 22.04 -34.13
N ALA A 30 28.65 20.88 -33.88
CA ALA A 30 29.17 19.57 -34.23
C ALA A 30 28.17 18.74 -35.04
N LYS A 31 28.54 18.29 -36.25
CA LYS A 31 27.70 17.37 -37.06
C LYS A 31 27.92 15.88 -36.71
N ARG A 32 29.16 15.39 -36.84
CA ARG A 32 29.58 14.02 -36.48
C ARG A 32 30.94 14.08 -35.81
N GLN A 33 31.03 13.53 -34.59
CA GLN A 33 32.22 13.63 -33.75
C GLN A 33 32.44 12.32 -32.98
N GLN A 34 33.70 11.91 -32.83
CA GLN A 34 34.06 10.83 -31.92
C GLN A 34 34.17 11.39 -30.49
N GLN A 35 35.08 12.33 -30.23
CA GLN A 35 35.34 12.85 -28.89
C GLN A 35 35.35 14.38 -28.84
N CYS A 36 34.80 14.96 -27.77
CA CYS A 36 35.09 16.35 -27.40
C CYS A 36 35.09 16.57 -25.89
N PHE A 37 35.77 17.61 -25.41
CA PHE A 37 35.63 18.04 -24.02
C PHE A 37 34.31 18.82 -23.84
N ILE A 38 34.16 20.00 -24.46
CA ILE A 38 32.96 20.85 -24.36
C ILE A 38 32.31 21.05 -25.74
N CYS A 39 31.00 20.83 -25.83
CA CYS A 39 30.22 21.10 -27.04
C CYS A 39 28.89 21.81 -26.78
N ALA A 40 28.67 22.97 -27.42
CA ALA A 40 27.40 23.67 -27.27
C ALA A 40 26.25 22.96 -28.01
N LYS A 41 26.48 22.44 -29.22
CA LYS A 41 25.45 21.75 -30.02
C LYS A 41 26.01 20.59 -30.83
N ALA A 42 25.61 19.36 -30.49
CA ALA A 42 25.97 18.14 -31.21
C ALA A 42 24.79 17.46 -31.91
N LYS A 43 24.94 17.11 -33.20
CA LYS A 43 23.96 16.28 -33.92
C LYS A 43 24.18 14.78 -33.68
N ARG A 44 25.42 14.29 -33.84
CA ARG A 44 25.82 12.90 -33.56
C ARG A 44 27.19 12.93 -32.90
N GLN A 45 27.28 12.34 -31.72
CA GLN A 45 28.50 12.31 -30.93
C GLN A 45 28.65 10.96 -30.23
N GLN A 46 29.86 10.41 -30.21
CA GLN A 46 30.14 9.23 -29.39
C GLN A 46 30.38 9.66 -27.94
N GLN A 47 31.40 10.47 -27.67
CA GLN A 47 31.79 10.87 -26.32
C GLN A 47 31.89 12.39 -26.18
N CYS A 48 31.38 12.91 -25.07
CA CYS A 48 31.65 14.29 -24.64
C CYS A 48 31.82 14.38 -23.13
N PHE A 49 32.61 15.34 -22.65
CA PHE A 49 32.58 15.66 -21.22
C PHE A 49 31.34 16.52 -20.91
N ILE A 50 31.22 17.70 -21.52
CA ILE A 50 30.09 18.62 -21.32
C ILE A 50 29.38 18.92 -22.64
N CYS A 51 28.05 18.74 -22.69
CA CYS A 51 27.25 19.15 -23.85
C CYS A 51 25.99 19.92 -23.47
N ALA A 52 25.82 21.13 -24.03
CA ALA A 52 24.59 21.89 -23.78
C ALA A 52 23.38 21.29 -24.52
N LYS A 53 23.53 20.85 -25.78
CA LYS A 53 22.43 20.27 -26.58
C LYS A 53 22.91 19.14 -27.49
N ALA A 54 22.45 17.92 -27.24
CA ALA A 54 22.75 16.75 -28.06
C ALA A 54 21.48 16.16 -28.72
N LYS A 55 21.55 15.87 -30.03
CA LYS A 55 20.46 15.17 -30.75
C LYS A 55 20.59 13.66 -30.66
N ARG A 56 21.79 13.11 -30.83
CA ARG A 56 22.14 11.70 -30.62
C ARG A 56 23.52 11.63 -29.99
N GLN A 57 23.60 10.99 -28.84
CA GLN A 57 24.85 10.84 -28.08
C GLN A 57 24.96 9.43 -27.51
N GLN A 58 26.15 8.83 -27.56
CA GLN A 58 26.39 7.58 -26.85
C GLN A 58 26.70 7.86 -25.38
N GLN A 59 27.77 8.59 -25.09
CA GLN A 59 28.25 8.87 -23.74
C GLN A 59 28.43 10.38 -23.51
N CYS A 60 28.00 10.85 -22.34
CA CYS A 60 28.35 12.18 -21.85
C CYS A 60 28.60 12.17 -20.35
N PHE A 61 29.47 13.04 -19.85
CA PHE A 61 29.51 13.28 -18.41
C PHE A 61 28.33 14.19 -18.00
N ILE A 62 28.25 15.40 -18.56
CA ILE A 62 27.20 16.38 -18.26
C ILE A 62 26.45 16.77 -19.54
N CYS A 63 25.13 16.65 -19.55
CA CYS A 63 24.30 17.15 -20.66
C CYS A 63 23.09 17.99 -20.19
N ALA A 64 22.99 19.22 -20.67
CA ALA A 64 21.82 20.04 -20.33
C ALA A 64 20.55 19.56 -21.06
N LYS A 65 20.62 19.19 -22.34
CA LYS A 65 19.47 18.72 -23.13
C LYS A 65 19.85 17.63 -24.14
N ALA A 66 19.31 16.43 -23.95
CA ALA A 66 19.50 15.30 -24.86
C ALA A 66 18.18 14.83 -25.52
N LYS A 67 18.18 14.61 -26.84
CA LYS A 67 17.04 14.01 -27.55
C LYS A 67 17.09 12.48 -27.52
N ARG A 68 18.26 11.89 -27.76
CA ARG A 68 18.54 10.45 -27.64
C ARG A 68 19.93 10.29 -27.04
N GLN A 69 20.01 9.57 -25.93
CA GLN A 69 21.26 9.32 -25.24
C GLN A 69 21.32 7.87 -24.76
N GLN A 70 22.48 7.22 -24.89
CA GLN A 70 22.68 5.90 -24.28
C GLN A 70 23.05 6.09 -22.80
N GLN A 71 24.16 6.75 -22.50
CA GLN A 71 24.69 6.92 -21.15
C GLN A 71 24.96 8.39 -20.84
N CYS A 72 24.61 8.81 -19.63
CA CYS A 72 25.04 10.08 -19.06
C CYS A 72 25.35 9.95 -17.57
N PHE A 73 26.27 10.75 -17.05
CA PHE A 73 26.38 10.92 -15.60
C PHE A 73 25.27 11.85 -15.11
N ILE A 74 25.26 13.10 -15.57
CA ILE A 74 24.26 14.12 -15.19
C ILE A 74 23.51 14.62 -16.43
N CYS A 75 22.17 14.59 -16.40
CA CYS A 75 21.35 15.19 -17.44
C CYS A 75 20.20 16.05 -16.89
N ALA A 76 20.13 17.31 -17.31
CA ALA A 76 19.01 18.16 -16.89
C ALA A 76 17.69 17.79 -17.59
N LYS A 77 17.72 17.49 -18.90
CA LYS A 77 16.52 17.13 -19.67
C LYS A 77 16.81 16.08 -20.75
N ALA A 78 16.19 14.91 -20.64
CA ALA A 78 16.29 13.84 -21.64
C ALA A 78 14.91 13.46 -22.24
N LYS A 79 14.85 13.34 -23.57
CA LYS A 79 13.64 12.80 -24.26
C LYS A 79 13.64 11.27 -24.31
N ARG A 80 14.78 10.65 -24.61
CA ARG A 80 14.98 9.20 -24.60
C ARG A 80 16.39 8.92 -24.06
N GLN A 81 16.46 8.14 -23.00
CA GLN A 81 17.72 7.79 -22.35
C GLN A 81 17.73 6.32 -21.97
N GLN A 82 18.86 5.63 -22.16
CA GLN A 82 18.99 4.27 -21.63
C GLN A 82 19.42 4.32 -20.16
N GLN A 83 20.57 4.93 -19.87
CA GLN A 83 21.16 4.98 -18.53
C GLN A 83 21.51 6.41 -18.14
N CYS A 84 21.21 6.77 -16.89
CA CYS A 84 21.73 7.99 -16.27
C CYS A 84 22.07 7.76 -14.80
N PHE A 85 23.06 8.47 -14.27
CA PHE A 85 23.21 8.54 -12.82
C PHE A 85 22.17 9.52 -12.24
N ILE A 86 22.21 10.80 -12.64
CA ILE A 86 21.28 11.83 -12.17
C ILE A 86 20.53 12.45 -13.36
N CYS A 87 19.19 12.47 -13.29
CA CYS A 87 18.37 13.19 -14.26
C CYS A 87 17.28 14.07 -13.63
N ALA A 88 17.26 15.35 -13.96
CA ALA A 88 16.21 16.23 -13.46
C ALA A 88 14.85 15.97 -14.15
N LYS A 89 14.83 15.75 -15.47
CA LYS A 89 13.57 15.50 -16.21
C LYS A 89 13.77 14.51 -17.36
N ALA A 90 13.11 13.35 -17.28
CA ALA A 90 13.12 12.34 -18.33
C ALA A 90 11.72 12.04 -18.90
N LYS A 91 11.60 11.99 -20.24
CA LYS A 91 10.33 11.59 -20.91
C LYS A 91 10.23 10.07 -21.08
N ARG A 92 11.32 9.40 -21.45
CA ARG A 92 11.45 7.94 -21.53
C ARG A 92 12.85 7.56 -21.07
N GLN A 93 12.92 6.71 -20.07
CA GLN A 93 14.18 6.25 -19.50
C GLN A 93 14.12 4.75 -19.19
N GLN A 94 15.19 4.01 -19.46
CA GLN A 94 15.28 2.62 -19.00
C GLN A 94 15.75 2.59 -17.55
N GLN A 95 16.95 3.10 -17.25
CA GLN A 95 17.57 3.06 -15.94
C GLN A 95 18.01 4.46 -15.48
N CYS A 96 17.77 4.77 -14.21
CA CYS A 96 18.36 5.92 -13.53
C CYS A 96 18.75 5.58 -12.10
N PHE A 97 19.79 6.21 -11.56
CA PHE A 97 19.99 6.17 -10.12
C PHE A 97 19.03 7.16 -9.43
N ILE A 98 19.13 8.45 -9.75
CA ILE A 98 18.29 9.51 -9.19
C ILE A 98 17.53 10.24 -10.30
N CYS A 99 16.20 10.36 -10.18
CA CYS A 99 15.40 11.18 -11.08
C CYS A 99 14.37 12.07 -10.37
N ALA A 100 14.41 13.38 -10.64
CA ALA A 100 13.41 14.28 -10.05
C ALA A 100 12.01 14.12 -10.70
N LYS A 101 11.94 13.99 -12.03
CA LYS A 101 10.66 13.84 -12.76
C LYS A 101 10.77 12.90 -13.96
N ALA A 102 10.05 11.77 -13.90
CA ALA A 102 9.98 10.80 -15.00
C ALA A 102 8.55 10.61 -15.53
N LYS A 103 8.38 10.64 -16.87
CA LYS A 103 7.09 10.35 -17.51
C LYS A 103 6.88 8.85 -17.77
N ARG A 104 7.92 8.15 -18.22
CA ARG A 104 7.95 6.69 -18.40
C ARG A 104 9.35 6.21 -18.03
N GLN A 105 9.42 5.30 -17.06
CA GLN A 105 10.67 4.76 -16.56
C GLN A 105 10.54 3.25 -16.33
N GLN A 106 11.56 2.47 -16.65
CA GLN A 106 11.59 1.06 -16.26
C GLN A 106 12.10 0.94 -14.83
N GLN A 107 13.33 1.36 -14.55
CA GLN A 107 13.99 1.21 -13.26
C GLN A 107 14.52 2.56 -12.76
N CYS A 108 14.31 2.82 -11.46
CA CYS A 108 15.00 3.89 -10.74
C CYS A 108 15.40 3.45 -9.34
N PHE A 109 16.48 4.00 -8.80
CA PHE A 109 16.73 3.86 -7.37
C PHE A 109 15.86 4.87 -6.60
N ILE A 110 16.03 6.17 -6.84
CA ILE A 110 15.26 7.24 -6.19
C ILE A 110 14.52 8.08 -7.24
N CYS A 111 13.20 8.25 -7.06
CA CYS A 111 12.42 9.17 -7.88
C CYS A 111 11.47 10.08 -7.10
N ALA A 112 11.56 11.39 -7.29
CA ALA A 112 10.62 12.31 -6.64
C ALA A 112 9.21 12.25 -7.25
N LYS A 113 9.08 12.19 -8.58
CA LYS A 113 7.78 12.15 -9.27
C LYS A 113 7.81 11.26 -10.51
N ALA A 114 7.02 10.19 -10.49
CA ALA A 114 6.87 9.26 -11.62
C ALA A 114 5.41 9.17 -12.12
N LYS A 115 5.21 9.28 -13.45
CA LYS A 115 3.88 9.10 -14.06
C LYS A 115 3.59 7.63 -14.40
N ARG A 116 4.56 6.91 -14.94
CA ARG A 116 4.51 5.46 -15.22
C ARG A 116 5.88 4.89 -14.92
N GLN A 117 5.93 3.92 -14.01
CA GLN A 117 7.16 3.28 -13.59
C GLN A 117 6.95 1.77 -13.41
N GLN A 118 7.93 0.96 -13.84
CA GLN A 118 7.88 -0.47 -13.53
C GLN A 118 8.43 -0.71 -12.12
N GLN A 119 9.69 -0.36 -11.87
CA GLN A 119 10.37 -0.61 -10.59
C GLN A 119 10.99 0.67 -10.03
N CYS A 120 10.83 0.88 -8.72
CA CYS A 120 11.61 1.86 -7.97
C CYS A 120 12.01 1.32 -6.60
N PHE A 121 13.16 1.77 -6.07
CA PHE A 121 13.44 1.56 -4.66
C PHE A 121 12.64 2.56 -3.81
N ILE A 122 12.87 3.86 -4.00
CA ILE A 122 12.19 4.94 -3.27
C ILE A 122 11.46 5.87 -4.23
N CYS A 123 10.16 6.10 -4.00
CA CYS A 123 9.40 7.11 -4.74
C CYS A 123 8.53 8.01 -3.88
N ALA A 124 8.69 9.33 -3.99
CA ALA A 124 7.84 10.26 -3.25
C ALA A 124 6.40 10.31 -3.81
N LYS A 125 6.23 10.35 -5.13
CA LYS A 125 4.90 10.42 -5.77
C LYS A 125 4.83 9.61 -7.07
N ALA A 126 3.99 8.57 -7.08
CA ALA A 126 3.75 7.73 -8.25
C ALA A 126 2.28 7.74 -8.71
N LYS A 127 2.05 7.93 -10.02
CA LYS A 127 0.69 7.85 -10.61
C LYS A 127 0.30 6.42 -11.01
N ARG A 128 1.22 5.69 -11.63
CA ARG A 128 1.06 4.27 -12.00
C ARG A 128 2.41 3.59 -11.78
N GLN A 129 2.44 2.58 -10.93
CA GLN A 129 3.65 1.86 -10.58
C GLN A 129 3.36 0.37 -10.48
N GLN A 130 4.27 -0.48 -10.96
CA GLN A 130 4.16 -1.92 -10.73
C GLN A 130 4.74 -2.27 -9.37
N GLN A 131 6.03 -2.01 -9.14
CA GLN A 131 6.74 -2.37 -7.92
C GLN A 131 7.44 -1.16 -7.30
N CYS A 132 7.33 -1.02 -5.98
CA CYS A 132 8.18 -0.11 -5.20
C CYS A 132 8.60 -0.75 -3.88
N PHE A 133 9.77 -0.39 -3.36
CA PHE A 133 10.09 -0.70 -1.98
C PHE A 133 9.37 0.29 -1.04
N ILE A 134 9.67 1.58 -1.17
CA ILE A 134 9.09 2.65 -0.35
C ILE A 134 8.38 3.68 -1.23
N CYS A 135 7.11 3.98 -0.94
CA CYS A 135 6.38 5.07 -1.59
C CYS A 135 5.59 5.96 -0.64
N ALA A 136 5.82 7.27 -0.70
CA ALA A 136 5.04 8.21 0.13
C ALA A 136 3.60 8.38 -0.38
N LYS A 137 3.37 8.49 -1.70
CA LYS A 137 2.04 8.66 -2.29
C LYS A 137 1.89 7.92 -3.62
N ALA A 138 0.99 6.94 -3.66
CA ALA A 138 0.66 6.16 -4.86
C ALA A 138 -0.81 6.29 -5.28
N LYS A 139 -1.07 6.57 -6.57
CA LYS A 139 -2.45 6.59 -7.11
C LYS A 139 -2.93 5.22 -7.58
N ARG A 140 -2.08 4.46 -8.26
CA ARG A 140 -2.32 3.08 -8.70
C ARG A 140 -1.00 2.32 -8.58
N GLN A 141 -1.01 1.26 -7.78
CA GLN A 141 0.16 0.44 -7.51
C GLN A 141 -0.20 -1.03 -7.50
N GLN A 142 0.65 -1.89 -8.06
CA GLN A 142 0.46 -3.34 -7.92
C GLN A 142 1.06 -3.81 -6.59
N GLN A 143 2.37 -3.63 -6.39
CA GLN A 143 3.10 -4.10 -5.23
C GLN A 143 3.88 -2.96 -4.57
N CYS A 144 3.83 -2.90 -3.23
CA CYS A 144 4.75 -2.09 -2.43
C CYS A 144 5.18 -2.81 -1.16
N PHE A 145 6.37 -2.54 -0.67
CA PHE A 145 6.71 -2.95 0.70
C PHE A 145 6.09 -1.97 1.70
N ILE A 146 6.46 -0.69 1.63
CA ILE A 146 5.96 0.36 2.53
C ILE A 146 5.28 1.47 1.73
N CYS A 147 4.03 1.82 2.08
CA CYS A 147 3.35 2.98 1.50
C CYS A 147 2.64 3.86 2.53
N ALA A 148 2.95 5.16 2.55
CA ALA A 148 2.25 6.07 3.46
C ALA A 148 0.79 6.36 3.02
N LYS A 149 0.54 6.55 1.71
CA LYS A 149 -0.80 6.85 1.18
C LYS A 149 -1.04 6.20 -0.18
N ALA A 150 -1.99 5.27 -0.25
CA ALA A 150 -2.39 4.58 -1.48
C ALA A 150 -3.87 4.81 -1.84
N LYS A 151 -4.15 5.17 -3.10
CA LYS A 151 -5.54 5.30 -3.60
C LYS A 151 -6.12 3.98 -4.13
N ARG A 152 -5.33 3.22 -4.88
CA ARG A 152 -5.66 1.88 -5.38
C ARG A 152 -4.39 1.04 -5.35
N GLN A 153 -4.43 -0.07 -4.62
CA GLN A 153 -3.30 -0.96 -4.44
C GLN A 153 -3.74 -2.42 -4.50
N GLN A 154 -2.96 -3.30 -5.13
CA GLN A 154 -3.21 -4.73 -5.07
C GLN A 154 -2.61 -5.30 -3.78
N GLN A 155 -1.29 -5.21 -3.63
CA GLN A 155 -0.55 -5.78 -2.50
C GLN A 155 0.32 -4.73 -1.81
N CYS A 156 0.32 -4.73 -0.48
CA CYS A 156 1.29 -4.01 0.33
C CYS A 156 1.72 -4.83 1.55
N PHE A 157 2.95 -4.65 2.02
CA PHE A 157 3.31 -5.15 3.34
C PHE A 157 2.77 -4.20 4.42
N ILE A 158 3.22 -2.94 4.42
CA ILE A 158 2.80 -1.92 5.39
C ILE A 158 2.16 -0.72 4.67
N CYS A 159 0.95 -0.34 5.07
CA CYS A 159 0.32 0.89 4.59
C CYS A 159 -0.32 1.74 5.69
N ALA A 160 0.06 3.02 5.78
CA ALA A 160 -0.55 3.91 6.76
C ALA A 160 -2.00 4.30 6.38
N LYS A 161 -2.28 4.59 5.10
CA LYS A 161 -3.62 4.99 4.64
C LYS A 161 -3.94 4.44 3.25
N ALA A 162 -4.94 3.57 3.16
CA ALA A 162 -5.42 2.98 1.91
C ALA A 162 -6.90 3.30 1.61
N LYS A 163 -7.20 3.75 0.38
CA LYS A 163 -8.59 3.98 -0.06
C LYS A 163 -9.26 2.72 -0.64
N ARG A 164 -8.54 1.96 -1.46
CA ARG A 164 -8.95 0.67 -2.03
C ARG A 164 -7.73 -0.23 -2.08
N GLN A 165 -7.81 -1.37 -1.41
CA GLN A 165 -6.73 -2.34 -1.33
C GLN A 165 -7.26 -3.77 -1.46
N GLN A 166 -6.54 -4.64 -2.17
CA GLN A 166 -6.88 -6.06 -2.18
C GLN A 166 -6.26 -6.74 -0.95
N GLN A 167 -4.94 -6.74 -0.84
CA GLN A 167 -4.19 -7.42 0.23
C GLN A 167 -3.25 -6.45 0.94
N CYS A 168 -3.22 -6.53 2.28
CA CYS A 168 -2.18 -5.91 3.09
C CYS A 168 -1.75 -6.81 4.25
N PHE A 169 -0.51 -6.72 4.68
CA PHE A 169 -0.13 -7.31 5.97
C PHE A 169 -0.58 -6.40 7.11
N ILE A 170 -0.05 -5.17 7.17
CA ILE A 170 -0.39 -4.18 8.20
C ILE A 170 -0.98 -2.92 7.58
N CYS A 171 -2.16 -2.49 8.04
CA CYS A 171 -2.75 -1.21 7.66
C CYS A 171 -3.29 -0.38 8.82
N ALA A 172 -2.84 0.86 8.97
CA ALA A 172 -3.36 1.73 10.02
C ALA A 172 -4.80 2.22 9.72
N LYS A 173 -5.11 2.60 8.46
CA LYS A 173 -6.44 3.09 8.07
C LYS A 173 -6.82 2.64 6.66
N ALA A 174 -7.88 1.83 6.56
CA ALA A 174 -8.43 1.36 5.29
C ALA A 174 -9.89 1.78 5.07
N LYS A 175 -10.21 2.31 3.87
CA LYS A 175 -11.61 2.62 3.50
C LYS A 175 -12.36 1.45 2.88
N ARG A 176 -11.70 0.70 1.98
CA ARG A 176 -12.20 -0.53 1.36
C ARG A 176 -11.04 -1.49 1.21
N GLN A 177 -11.17 -2.66 1.80
CA GLN A 177 -10.14 -3.68 1.80
C GLN A 177 -10.74 -5.07 1.61
N GLN A 178 -10.09 -5.95 0.85
CA GLN A 178 -10.51 -7.35 0.76
C GLN A 178 -9.89 -8.13 1.92
N GLN A 179 -8.56 -8.20 1.99
CA GLN A 179 -7.83 -8.98 2.99
C GLN A 179 -6.81 -8.11 3.73
N CYS A 180 -6.74 -8.26 5.05
CA CYS A 180 -5.65 -7.76 5.86
C CYS A 180 -5.24 -8.75 6.95
N PHE A 181 -3.97 -8.75 7.35
CA PHE A 181 -3.58 -9.43 8.57
C PHE A 181 -3.94 -8.57 9.78
N ILE A 182 -3.34 -7.37 9.91
CA ILE A 182 -3.60 -6.43 11.01
C ILE A 182 -4.14 -5.11 10.46
N CYS A 183 -5.28 -4.65 11.00
CA CYS A 183 -5.81 -3.31 10.69
C CYS A 183 -6.28 -2.53 11.92
N ALA A 184 -5.75 -1.32 12.11
CA ALA A 184 -6.19 -0.49 13.23
C ALA A 184 -7.61 0.10 13.01
N LYS A 185 -7.93 0.57 11.79
CA LYS A 185 -9.25 1.15 11.47
C LYS A 185 -9.70 0.80 10.06
N ALA A 186 -10.81 0.06 9.94
CA ALA A 186 -11.41 -0.31 8.67
C ALA A 186 -12.86 0.19 8.52
N LYS A 187 -13.19 0.80 7.36
CA LYS A 187 -14.57 1.23 7.07
C LYS A 187 -15.41 0.13 6.39
N ARG A 188 -14.82 -0.59 5.44
CA ARG A 188 -15.41 -1.76 4.76
C ARG A 188 -14.30 -2.77 4.53
N GLN A 189 -14.48 -3.97 5.05
CA GLN A 189 -13.50 -5.04 4.96
C GLN A 189 -14.19 -6.38 4.71
N GLN A 190 -13.61 -7.24 3.87
CA GLN A 190 -14.11 -8.61 3.72
C GLN A 190 -13.52 -9.49 4.82
N GLN A 191 -12.20 -9.65 4.84
CA GLN A 191 -11.48 -10.52 5.76
C GLN A 191 -10.39 -9.75 6.52
N CYS A 192 -10.28 -9.99 7.82
CA CYS A 192 -9.13 -9.58 8.62
C CYS A 192 -8.75 -10.66 9.64
N PHE A 193 -7.46 -10.75 9.99
CA PHE A 193 -7.07 -11.52 11.16
C PHE A 193 -7.36 -10.71 12.44
N ILE A 194 -6.69 -9.56 12.61
CA ILE A 194 -6.86 -8.67 13.77
C ILE A 194 -7.35 -7.30 13.31
N CYS A 195 -8.44 -6.81 13.90
CA CYS A 195 -8.89 -5.43 13.68
C CYS A 195 -9.28 -4.69 14.96
N ALA A 196 -8.67 -3.54 15.21
CA ALA A 196 -9.03 -2.75 16.40
C ALA A 196 -10.41 -2.07 16.27
N LYS A 197 -10.75 -1.51 15.10
CA LYS A 197 -12.03 -0.83 14.86
C LYS A 197 -12.56 -1.06 13.45
N ALA A 198 -13.70 -1.73 13.32
CA ALA A 198 -14.37 -1.99 12.05
C ALA A 198 -15.79 -1.40 11.98
N LYS A 199 -16.13 -0.72 10.87
CA LYS A 199 -17.49 -0.21 10.64
C LYS A 199 -18.41 -1.22 9.95
N ARG A 200 -17.90 -1.92 8.93
CA ARG A 200 -18.58 -3.00 8.22
C ARG A 200 -17.54 -4.06 7.88
N GLN A 201 -17.76 -5.28 8.33
CA GLN A 201 -16.85 -6.39 8.13
C GLN A 201 -17.62 -7.68 7.83
N GLN A 202 -17.12 -8.52 6.93
CA GLN A 202 -17.69 -9.86 6.73
C GLN A 202 -17.11 -10.82 7.76
N GLN A 203 -15.81 -11.07 7.73
CA GLN A 203 -15.11 -12.02 8.58
C GLN A 203 -13.95 -11.35 9.34
N CYS A 204 -13.83 -11.65 10.64
CA CYS A 204 -12.62 -11.39 11.42
C CYS A 204 -12.27 -12.56 12.32
N PHE A 205 -10.99 -12.74 12.64
CA PHE A 205 -10.61 -13.58 13.77
C PHE A 205 -10.82 -12.82 15.08
N ILE A 206 -10.07 -11.73 15.29
CA ILE A 206 -10.15 -10.89 16.50
C ILE A 206 -10.57 -9.47 16.15
N CYS A 207 -11.62 -8.94 16.79
CA CYS A 207 -12.00 -7.54 16.67
C CYS A 207 -12.29 -6.85 18.00
N ALA A 208 -11.60 -5.74 18.30
CA ALA A 208 -11.87 -5.01 19.53
C ALA A 208 -13.22 -4.24 19.49
N LYS A 209 -13.56 -3.60 18.37
CA LYS A 209 -14.83 -2.85 18.22
C LYS A 209 -15.41 -2.97 16.81
N ALA A 210 -16.60 -3.55 16.68
CA ALA A 210 -17.32 -3.69 15.42
C ALA A 210 -18.70 -3.01 15.44
N LYS A 211 -19.04 -2.25 14.38
CA LYS A 211 -20.39 -1.66 14.23
C LYS A 211 -21.37 -2.61 13.51
N ARG A 212 -20.92 -3.27 12.45
CA ARG A 212 -21.68 -4.29 11.70
C ARG A 212 -20.71 -5.36 11.26
N GLN A 213 -20.98 -6.60 11.64
CA GLN A 213 -20.13 -7.75 11.34
C GLN A 213 -20.97 -8.97 10.99
N GLN A 214 -20.54 -9.80 10.04
CA GLN A 214 -21.19 -11.08 9.78
C GLN A 214 -20.64 -12.14 10.74
N GLN A 215 -19.35 -12.43 10.68
CA GLN A 215 -18.68 -13.48 11.46
C GLN A 215 -17.48 -12.91 12.24
N CYS A 216 -17.37 -13.25 13.54
CA CYS A 216 -16.12 -13.16 14.30
C CYS A 216 -15.81 -14.42 15.09
N PHE A 217 -14.52 -14.66 15.37
CA PHE A 217 -14.16 -15.60 16.42
C PHE A 217 -14.24 -14.91 17.79
N ILE A 218 -13.49 -13.83 17.99
CA ILE A 218 -13.47 -13.06 19.25
C ILE A 218 -13.82 -11.60 18.97
N CYS A 219 -14.79 -11.04 19.72
CA CYS A 219 -15.05 -9.61 19.71
C CYS A 219 -15.30 -8.99 21.09
N ALA A 220 -14.57 -7.92 21.42
CA ALA A 220 -14.77 -7.24 22.70
C ALA A 220 -16.05 -6.39 22.73
N LYS A 221 -16.39 -5.68 21.64
CA LYS A 221 -17.63 -4.87 21.57
C LYS A 221 -18.25 -4.87 20.18
N ALA A 222 -19.47 -5.40 20.05
CA ALA A 222 -20.23 -5.43 18.80
C ALA A 222 -21.59 -4.70 18.91
N LYS A 223 -21.92 -3.85 17.92
CA LYS A 223 -23.25 -3.21 17.84
C LYS A 223 -24.30 -4.07 17.12
N ARG A 224 -23.94 -4.65 15.97
CA ARG A 224 -24.77 -5.56 15.17
C ARG A 224 -23.88 -6.67 14.65
N GLN A 225 -24.26 -7.91 14.92
CA GLN A 225 -23.49 -9.07 14.52
C GLN A 225 -24.39 -10.26 14.17
N GLN A 226 -24.04 -11.03 13.14
CA GLN A 226 -24.78 -12.26 12.83
C GLN A 226 -24.25 -13.42 13.68
N GLN A 227 -22.98 -13.77 13.54
CA GLN A 227 -22.32 -14.88 14.22
C GLN A 227 -21.06 -14.41 14.96
N CYS A 228 -20.87 -14.87 16.20
CA CYS A 228 -19.57 -14.82 16.87
C CYS A 228 -19.36 -15.96 17.85
N PHE A 229 -18.12 -16.45 17.99
CA PHE A 229 -17.83 -17.47 19.00
C PHE A 229 -17.80 -16.88 20.42
N ILE A 230 -16.96 -15.88 20.66
CA ILE A 230 -16.82 -15.21 21.97
C ILE A 230 -17.08 -13.70 21.81
N CYS A 231 -18.04 -13.16 22.57
CA CYS A 231 -18.29 -11.73 22.60
C CYS A 231 -18.42 -11.14 24.02
N ALA A 232 -17.57 -10.16 24.38
CA ALA A 232 -17.66 -9.56 25.71
C ALA A 232 -18.88 -8.63 25.87
N LYS A 233 -19.20 -7.79 24.87
CA LYS A 233 -20.37 -6.88 24.93
C LYS A 233 -21.07 -6.76 23.58
N ALA A 234 -22.37 -7.06 23.58
CA ALA A 234 -23.21 -7.12 22.39
C ALA A 234 -24.50 -6.28 22.52
N LYS A 235 -24.87 -5.51 21.48
CA LYS A 235 -26.16 -4.78 21.45
C LYS A 235 -27.29 -5.51 20.71
N ARG A 236 -27.04 -6.05 19.51
CA ARG A 236 -28.02 -6.80 18.69
C ARG A 236 -27.30 -7.93 17.98
N GLN A 237 -27.70 -9.18 18.22
CA GLN A 237 -27.03 -10.36 17.64
C GLN A 237 -28.01 -11.47 17.23
N GLN A 238 -27.59 -12.31 16.27
CA GLN A 238 -28.35 -13.50 15.86
C GLN A 238 -27.86 -14.76 16.58
N GLN A 239 -26.60 -15.15 16.42
CA GLN A 239 -26.04 -16.42 16.93
C GLN A 239 -24.67 -16.22 17.60
N TYR A 240 -24.46 -16.86 18.73
CA TYR A 240 -23.14 -16.90 19.37
C TYR A 240 -22.99 -18.06 20.36
N PHE A 241 -21.75 -18.45 20.62
CA PHE A 241 -21.44 -19.48 21.60
C PHE A 241 -21.39 -18.90 23.01
N THR A 242 -20.52 -17.92 23.28
CA THR A 242 -20.38 -17.30 24.61
C THR A 242 -20.54 -15.78 24.54
N CYS A 243 -21.33 -15.19 25.47
CA CYS A 243 -21.40 -13.74 25.61
C CYS A 243 -21.47 -13.25 27.06
N ALA A 244 -20.57 -12.34 27.47
CA ALA A 244 -20.60 -11.81 28.84
C ALA A 244 -21.76 -10.83 29.07
N LYS A 245 -22.05 -9.91 28.13
CA LYS A 245 -23.16 -8.95 28.27
C LYS A 245 -23.90 -8.70 26.96
N ALA A 246 -25.21 -8.93 26.99
CA ALA A 246 -26.09 -8.93 25.84
C ALA A 246 -27.33 -8.03 26.02
N LYS A 247 -27.63 -7.14 25.05
CA LYS A 247 -28.89 -6.35 25.10
C LYS A 247 -30.06 -6.99 24.35
N ARG A 248 -29.86 -7.51 23.14
CA ARG A 248 -30.87 -8.19 22.31
C ARG A 248 -30.20 -9.32 21.53
N GLN A 249 -30.64 -10.55 21.72
CA GLN A 249 -30.14 -11.70 20.95
C GLN A 249 -31.28 -12.63 20.50
N GLN A 250 -31.03 -13.40 19.43
CA GLN A 250 -31.92 -14.49 19.01
C GLN A 250 -31.48 -15.82 19.65
N GLN A 251 -30.24 -16.27 19.39
CA GLN A 251 -29.69 -17.56 19.83
C GLN A 251 -28.33 -17.42 20.52
N CYS A 252 -28.11 -18.23 21.56
CA CYS A 252 -26.97 -18.17 22.47
C CYS A 252 -26.70 -19.54 23.10
N PHE A 253 -25.46 -20.00 23.18
CA PHE A 253 -25.15 -21.14 24.04
C PHE A 253 -25.04 -20.70 25.51
N THR A 254 -24.04 -19.88 25.87
CA THR A 254 -23.84 -19.37 27.23
C THR A 254 -23.85 -17.83 27.32
N CYS A 255 -24.56 -17.27 28.30
CA CYS A 255 -24.54 -15.83 28.56
C CYS A 255 -24.51 -15.44 30.03
N ALA A 256 -23.58 -14.57 30.44
CA ALA A 256 -23.53 -14.14 31.84
C ALA A 256 -24.64 -13.11 32.19
N LYS A 257 -24.92 -12.12 31.33
CA LYS A 257 -25.97 -11.11 31.59
C LYS A 257 -26.73 -10.71 30.32
N ALA A 258 -28.05 -10.84 30.36
CA ALA A 258 -28.95 -10.58 29.23
C ALA A 258 -30.13 -9.65 29.55
N LYS A 259 -30.51 -8.76 28.61
CA LYS A 259 -31.71 -7.88 28.77
C LYS A 259 -32.97 -8.40 28.06
N ARG A 260 -32.88 -8.84 26.80
CA ARG A 260 -34.00 -9.42 26.02
C ARG A 260 -33.46 -10.52 25.10
N GLN A 261 -34.00 -11.74 25.16
CA GLN A 261 -33.53 -12.89 24.38
C GLN A 261 -34.67 -13.84 23.96
N GLN A 262 -34.47 -14.58 22.86
CA GLN A 262 -35.44 -15.56 22.34
C GLN A 262 -35.10 -16.99 22.78
N GLN A 263 -33.92 -17.51 22.44
CA GLN A 263 -33.49 -18.91 22.70
C GLN A 263 -32.08 -18.98 23.26
N TYR A 264 -31.86 -19.75 24.33
CA TYR A 264 -30.51 -20.01 24.85
C TYR A 264 -30.38 -21.28 25.72
N PHE A 265 -29.14 -21.80 25.85
CA PHE A 265 -28.85 -22.98 26.68
C PHE A 265 -28.62 -22.63 28.16
N THR A 266 -27.62 -21.81 28.48
CA THR A 266 -27.31 -21.37 29.86
C THR A 266 -27.25 -19.85 30.01
N CYS A 267 -27.89 -19.28 31.03
CA CYS A 267 -27.75 -17.86 31.38
C CYS A 267 -27.69 -17.58 32.89
N ALA A 268 -26.68 -16.84 33.34
CA ALA A 268 -26.56 -16.51 34.77
C ALA A 268 -27.57 -15.45 35.24
N LYS A 269 -27.84 -14.40 34.44
CA LYS A 269 -28.81 -13.35 34.81
C LYS A 269 -29.56 -12.80 33.58
N ALA A 270 -30.89 -12.85 33.58
CA ALA A 270 -31.69 -12.37 32.46
C ALA A 270 -32.99 -11.63 32.85
N LYS A 271 -33.30 -10.53 32.13
CA LYS A 271 -34.48 -9.68 32.44
C LYS A 271 -35.79 -10.08 31.74
N ARG A 272 -35.75 -10.50 30.47
CA ARG A 272 -36.92 -10.92 29.68
C ARG A 272 -36.50 -11.99 28.66
N GLN A 273 -37.24 -13.08 28.58
CA GLN A 273 -36.86 -14.26 27.79
C GLN A 273 -38.09 -14.99 27.23
N GLN A 274 -37.92 -15.73 26.14
CA GLN A 274 -38.95 -16.64 25.59
C GLN A 274 -38.65 -18.11 25.92
N GLN A 275 -37.46 -18.62 25.59
CA GLN A 275 -37.04 -20.01 25.81
C GLN A 275 -35.62 -20.09 26.40
N CYS A 276 -35.46 -20.90 27.46
CA CYS A 276 -34.24 -21.10 28.23
C CYS A 276 -34.17 -22.57 28.71
N PHE A 277 -33.00 -23.21 28.63
CA PHE A 277 -32.73 -24.50 29.28
C PHE A 277 -32.35 -24.32 30.76
N ILE A 278 -31.29 -23.56 31.06
CA ILE A 278 -30.78 -23.35 32.42
C ILE A 278 -30.61 -21.84 32.70
N CYS A 279 -31.33 -21.29 33.69
CA CYS A 279 -31.15 -19.91 34.15
C CYS A 279 -30.94 -19.81 35.66
N ALA A 280 -29.84 -19.21 36.10
CA ALA A 280 -29.59 -19.04 37.54
C ALA A 280 -30.48 -17.97 38.18
N LYS A 281 -30.77 -16.85 37.50
CA LYS A 281 -31.66 -15.78 37.98
C LYS A 281 -32.43 -15.09 36.84
N ALA A 282 -33.77 -15.20 36.84
CA ALA A 282 -34.68 -14.59 35.87
C ALA A 282 -35.70 -13.63 36.52
N LYS A 283 -36.07 -12.53 35.83
CA LYS A 283 -37.11 -11.58 36.31
C LYS A 283 -38.50 -11.76 35.68
N ARG A 284 -38.61 -12.28 34.45
CA ARG A 284 -39.87 -12.58 33.73
C ARG A 284 -39.60 -13.66 32.67
N GLN A 285 -40.34 -14.78 32.70
CA GLN A 285 -40.19 -15.95 31.83
C GLN A 285 -41.55 -16.36 31.27
N GLN A 286 -41.59 -16.84 30.01
CA GLN A 286 -42.83 -17.27 29.35
C GLN A 286 -42.96 -18.79 29.20
N GLN A 287 -41.86 -19.55 29.03
CA GLN A 287 -41.84 -21.03 29.06
C GLN A 287 -40.47 -21.55 29.57
N SER A 288 -40.47 -22.65 30.34
CA SER A 288 -39.28 -23.40 30.81
C SER A 288 -39.47 -24.89 30.54
N ALA A 289 -38.47 -25.54 29.94
CA ALA A 289 -38.35 -27.00 30.00
C ALA A 289 -37.40 -27.31 31.16
N GLN A 290 -37.92 -27.85 32.27
CA GLN A 290 -37.10 -28.40 33.33
C GLN A 290 -36.65 -29.79 32.90
N SER A 291 -35.34 -29.99 32.74
CA SER A 291 -34.77 -31.33 32.92
C SER A 291 -34.30 -31.41 34.36
N GLU A 292 -35.09 -32.08 35.19
CA GLU A 292 -34.68 -32.47 36.53
C GLU A 292 -33.40 -33.31 36.44
N GLN A 293 -32.32 -32.83 37.05
CA GLN A 293 -31.31 -33.73 37.61
C GLN A 293 -31.27 -33.42 39.10
N LYS A 294 -31.99 -34.25 39.87
CA LYS A 294 -31.81 -34.37 41.31
C LYS A 294 -30.36 -34.79 41.54
N THR A 295 -29.56 -33.92 42.15
CA THR A 295 -28.43 -34.34 42.97
C THR A 295 -28.83 -34.11 44.42
N THR A 296 -29.40 -35.14 45.03
CA THR A 296 -29.55 -35.29 46.47
C THR A 296 -28.18 -35.69 47.05
N CYS A 297 -27.62 -34.85 47.90
CA CYS A 297 -26.74 -35.29 48.98
C CYS A 297 -27.22 -34.58 50.24
N TYR A 298 -27.87 -35.35 51.12
CA TYR A 298 -28.31 -34.98 52.46
C TYR A 298 -27.09 -34.58 53.31
N GLY A 299 -27.24 -33.50 54.08
CA GLY A 299 -26.63 -33.40 55.41
C GLY A 299 -27.77 -33.46 56.42
N ASP A 300 -27.58 -34.23 57.49
CA ASP A 300 -27.71 -33.76 58.88
C ASP A 300 -27.66 -34.95 59.86
N GLU A 301 -26.83 -34.77 60.89
CA GLU A 301 -26.76 -35.55 62.14
C GLU A 301 -28.10 -35.52 62.92
N PRO A 302 -28.31 -36.43 63.88
CA PRO A 302 -29.11 -36.10 65.05
C PRO A 302 -28.42 -36.41 66.39
N ASP A 303 -28.83 -35.59 67.36
CA ASP A 303 -28.68 -35.62 68.84
C ASP A 303 -27.98 -36.81 69.53
#